data_AF-A0A850C3T9-F1
#
_entry.id   AF-A0A850C3T9-F1
#
_cell.length_a   1.000
_cell.length_b   1.000
_cell.length_c   1.000
_cell.angle_alpha   90.00
_cell.angle_beta   90.00
_cell.angle_gamma   90.00
#
_symmetry.space_group_name_H-M   'P 1'
#
loop_
_entity.id
_entity.type
_entity.pdbx_description
1 polymer ?
#
loop_
_entity_poly.entity_id
_entity_poly.type
_entity_poly.pdbx_seq_one_letter_code
_entity_poly.pdbx_strand_id
1 'polypeptide(L)'
;MQLKRTLQTGLAAAAGIAAALALATPAQAEEVIILINRGNIPTTAADFENQSCDNLPDLAADEDGWVFVLPASAGAEGNFISVTATYADETGTERTRTTGDDGGIVEGSGDNKAYIITPAGWTLLDADALVNDPDEDAFFNLTHACAGTPGEEPSSPGEEPSSPTEESSSPGEESSVPGEESTSPTGTTLPTTGTPLTIAIVSAAALAAAGAALFLVQRRRREAQDW
;
A
#
# COMPACT_ATOMS: atom_id res chain seq x y z
N MET A 1 26.24 63.99 -68.55
CA MET A 1 27.38 63.20 -68.03
C MET A 1 26.85 62.19 -67.03
N GLN A 2 26.94 60.91 -67.36
CA GLN A 2 26.62 59.78 -66.49
C GLN A 2 27.94 59.17 -66.05
N LEU A 3 28.21 59.11 -64.74
CA LEU A 3 29.35 58.36 -64.21
C LEU A 3 28.88 57.38 -63.13
N LYS A 4 29.22 56.12 -63.34
CA LYS A 4 28.86 54.92 -62.57
C LYS A 4 29.81 54.69 -61.38
N ARG A 5 29.34 53.79 -60.49
CA ARG A 5 30.03 52.98 -59.46
C ARG A 5 30.29 53.73 -58.14
N THR A 6 30.15 53.15 -56.95
CA THR A 6 30.44 51.76 -56.54
C THR A 6 29.73 51.44 -55.21
N LEU A 7 29.45 50.15 -54.95
CA LEU A 7 29.01 49.59 -53.67
C LEU A 7 29.91 50.01 -52.49
N GLN A 8 29.31 50.18 -51.31
CA GLN A 8 29.90 49.73 -50.05
C GLN A 8 28.82 49.45 -48.99
N THR A 9 28.90 48.24 -48.45
CA THR A 9 28.17 47.65 -47.34
C THR A 9 28.31 48.45 -46.04
N GLY A 10 27.20 48.61 -45.31
CA GLY A 10 27.16 49.10 -43.93
C GLY A 10 26.21 48.27 -43.08
N LEU A 11 26.79 47.39 -42.26
CA LEU A 11 26.18 46.55 -41.24
C LEU A 11 25.77 47.41 -40.03
N ALA A 12 24.58 47.16 -39.44
CA ALA A 12 24.14 47.42 -38.04
C ALA A 12 22.62 47.76 -38.03
N ALA A 13 21.77 47.34 -37.11
CA ALA A 13 21.87 46.50 -35.93
C ALA A 13 20.44 46.19 -35.42
N ALA A 14 20.35 45.15 -34.58
CA ALA A 14 19.42 45.01 -33.46
C ALA A 14 17.91 44.80 -33.71
N ALA A 15 17.44 43.59 -33.41
CA ALA A 15 16.36 43.34 -32.43
C ALA A 15 16.21 41.82 -32.19
N GLY A 16 17.24 41.18 -31.63
CA GLY A 16 17.11 39.83 -31.08
C GLY A 16 16.55 39.92 -29.66
N ILE A 17 15.23 39.83 -29.50
CA ILE A 17 14.62 39.60 -28.19
C ILE A 17 14.74 38.09 -27.92
N ALA A 18 15.87 37.69 -27.33
CA ALA A 18 15.99 36.39 -26.70
C ALA A 18 15.19 36.44 -25.39
N ALA A 19 13.90 36.11 -25.46
CA ALA A 19 13.09 35.84 -24.28
C ALA A 19 13.54 34.50 -23.68
N ALA A 20 14.61 34.53 -22.88
CA ALA A 20 14.94 33.44 -21.97
C ALA A 20 13.91 33.47 -20.83
N LEU A 21 12.75 32.85 -21.06
CA LEU A 21 11.87 32.45 -19.97
C LEU A 21 12.60 31.36 -19.19
N ALA A 22 13.34 31.77 -18.17
CA ALA A 22 13.76 30.88 -17.10
C ALA A 22 12.49 30.44 -16.38
N LEU A 23 11.88 29.35 -16.86
CA LEU A 23 10.88 28.62 -16.10
C LEU A 23 11.64 28.09 -14.88
N ALA A 24 11.52 28.77 -13.75
CA ALA A 24 11.83 28.19 -12.46
C ALA A 24 10.86 27.03 -12.28
N THR A 25 11.27 25.83 -12.70
CA THR A 25 10.57 24.62 -12.31
C THR A 25 10.71 24.53 -10.80
N PRO A 26 9.61 24.57 -10.02
CA PRO A 26 9.72 24.23 -8.61
C PRO A 26 10.41 22.86 -8.53
N ALA A 27 11.40 22.72 -7.66
CA ALA A 27 11.87 21.40 -7.25
C ALA A 27 10.65 20.70 -6.65
N GLN A 28 10.04 19.82 -7.44
CA GLN A 28 8.98 18.94 -6.97
C GLN A 28 9.73 17.85 -6.21
N ALA A 29 9.36 17.58 -4.96
CA ALA A 29 9.80 16.36 -4.30
C ALA A 29 9.30 15.20 -5.17
N GLU A 30 10.22 14.35 -5.65
CA GLU A 30 9.88 13.26 -6.56
C GLU A 30 9.36 12.09 -5.74
N GLU A 31 8.09 11.74 -5.94
CA GLU A 31 7.51 10.54 -5.31
C GLU A 31 7.96 9.31 -6.08
N VAL A 32 8.69 8.42 -5.41
CA VAL A 32 9.26 7.21 -6.01
C VAL A 32 8.82 5.99 -5.22
N ILE A 33 8.56 4.90 -5.95
CA ILE A 33 8.24 3.60 -5.36
C ILE A 33 9.53 2.85 -5.04
N ILE A 34 9.72 2.52 -3.77
CA ILE A 34 10.79 1.64 -3.29
C ILE A 34 10.21 0.28 -2.90
N LEU A 35 11.02 -0.77 -2.98
CA LEU A 35 10.59 -2.14 -2.69
C LEU A 35 11.02 -2.57 -1.29
N ILE A 36 10.30 -3.54 -0.73
CA ILE A 36 10.72 -4.19 0.51
C ILE A 36 12.01 -5.00 0.28
N ASN A 37 12.85 -5.06 1.30
CA ASN A 37 13.99 -5.96 1.32
C ASN A 37 13.55 -7.40 1.09
N ARG A 38 14.05 -8.03 0.02
CA ARG A 38 13.73 -9.42 -0.33
C ARG A 38 14.09 -10.44 0.75
N GLY A 39 14.98 -10.09 1.69
CA GLY A 39 15.27 -10.92 2.86
C GLY A 39 14.14 -10.97 3.90
N ASN A 40 13.10 -10.13 3.78
CA ASN A 40 11.94 -10.11 4.65
C ASN A 40 10.72 -10.82 4.05
N ILE A 41 10.84 -11.45 2.88
CA ILE A 41 9.72 -12.12 2.20
C ILE A 41 10.16 -13.43 1.52
N PRO A 42 9.29 -14.45 1.49
CA PRO A 42 8.00 -14.52 2.17
C PRO A 42 8.18 -14.71 3.69
N THR A 43 7.34 -14.08 4.51
CA THR A 43 7.39 -14.19 5.98
C THR A 43 6.00 -14.22 6.59
N THR A 44 5.81 -15.02 7.64
CA THR A 44 4.54 -15.13 8.38
C THR A 44 4.67 -14.42 9.72
N ALA A 45 3.59 -13.85 10.26
CA ALA A 45 3.65 -13.14 11.54
C ALA A 45 4.13 -14.04 12.70
N ALA A 46 3.76 -15.33 12.65
CA ALA A 46 4.20 -16.35 13.60
C ALA A 46 5.72 -16.55 13.67
N ASP A 47 6.48 -16.13 12.64
CA ASP A 47 7.94 -16.22 12.64
C ASP A 47 8.59 -15.20 13.60
N PHE A 48 7.83 -14.20 14.06
CA PHE A 48 8.28 -13.16 14.98
C PHE A 48 7.84 -13.47 16.41
N GLU A 49 8.53 -14.40 17.05
CA GLU A 49 8.29 -14.73 18.46
C GLU A 49 8.71 -13.57 19.39
N ASN A 50 7.89 -13.27 20.40
CA ASN A 50 8.21 -12.38 21.53
C ASN A 50 8.51 -10.90 21.19
N GLN A 51 7.96 -10.36 20.11
CA GLN A 51 8.09 -8.92 19.79
C GLN A 51 7.03 -8.10 20.52
N SER A 52 7.39 -6.88 20.94
CA SER A 52 6.45 -5.96 21.58
C SER A 52 5.51 -5.33 20.56
N CYS A 53 4.20 -5.44 20.79
CA CYS A 53 3.17 -4.87 19.92
C CYS A 53 2.74 -3.46 20.36
N ASP A 54 3.45 -2.85 21.30
CA ASP A 54 3.10 -1.55 21.90
C ASP A 54 3.07 -0.38 20.90
N ASN A 55 3.71 -0.54 19.73
CA ASN A 55 3.72 0.46 18.66
C ASN A 55 2.51 0.36 17.72
N LEU A 56 1.64 -0.63 17.92
CA LEU A 56 0.44 -0.85 17.15
C LEU A 56 -0.78 -0.37 17.95
N PRO A 57 -1.89 -0.02 17.28
CA PRO A 57 -3.16 0.14 17.98
C PRO A 57 -3.56 -1.17 18.67
N ASP A 58 -4.60 -1.12 19.50
CA ASP A 58 -5.18 -2.32 20.12
C ASP A 58 -5.61 -3.31 19.02
N LEU A 59 -4.82 -4.36 18.81
CA LEU A 59 -5.09 -5.43 17.87
C LEU A 59 -6.13 -6.38 18.45
N ALA A 60 -7.06 -6.85 17.62
CA ALA A 60 -7.90 -7.97 18.00
C ALA A 60 -7.06 -9.26 18.11
N ALA A 61 -7.57 -10.24 18.87
CA ALA A 61 -6.85 -11.50 19.09
C ALA A 61 -6.64 -12.28 17.78
N ASP A 62 -7.51 -12.11 16.79
CA ASP A 62 -7.50 -12.75 15.48
C ASP A 62 -6.84 -11.88 14.39
N GLU A 63 -6.05 -10.88 14.77
CA GLU A 63 -5.35 -9.98 13.85
C GLU A 63 -3.84 -10.07 14.00
N ASP A 64 -3.14 -10.10 12.86
CA ASP A 64 -1.71 -9.90 12.75
C ASP A 64 -1.40 -8.41 12.52
N GLY A 65 -0.39 -7.90 13.21
CA GLY A 65 0.12 -6.54 13.01
C GLY A 65 1.52 -6.52 12.41
N TRP A 66 1.71 -5.82 11.30
CA TRP A 66 2.98 -5.79 10.55
C TRP A 66 3.62 -4.41 10.64
N VAL A 67 4.87 -4.32 11.10
CA VAL A 67 5.57 -3.04 11.30
C VAL A 67 6.74 -2.88 10.34
N PHE A 68 6.60 -1.91 9.43
CA PHE A 68 7.59 -1.53 8.44
C PHE A 68 8.42 -0.34 8.91
N VAL A 69 9.69 -0.31 8.54
CA VAL A 69 10.59 0.82 8.78
C VAL A 69 11.26 1.26 7.49
N LEU A 70 11.28 2.58 7.28
CA LEU A 70 12.08 3.23 6.26
C LEU A 70 13.42 3.59 6.89
N PRO A 71 14.52 2.88 6.58
CA PRO A 71 15.80 3.15 7.18
C PRO A 71 16.33 4.51 6.72
N ALA A 72 17.09 5.20 7.57
CA ALA A 72 17.73 6.47 7.20
C ALA A 72 18.71 6.33 6.00
N SER A 73 19.21 5.11 5.75
CA SER A 73 20.04 4.79 4.59
C SER A 73 19.28 4.79 3.26
N ALA A 74 17.95 4.86 3.28
CA ALA A 74 17.14 5.01 2.07
C ALA A 74 17.20 6.42 1.48
N GLY A 75 17.77 7.39 2.20
CA GLY A 75 17.94 8.79 1.74
C GLY A 75 16.66 9.60 1.58
N ALA A 76 15.49 8.97 1.69
CA ALA A 76 14.20 9.59 1.48
C ALA A 76 13.92 10.76 2.43
N GLU A 77 13.30 11.81 1.89
CA GLU A 77 12.87 12.97 2.65
C GLU A 77 11.54 12.70 3.37
N GLY A 78 11.53 12.90 4.69
CA GLY A 78 10.34 12.70 5.51
C GLY A 78 10.07 11.22 5.82
N ASN A 79 8.78 10.87 5.94
CA ASN A 79 8.30 9.51 6.26
C ASN A 79 7.74 8.83 5.00
N PHE A 80 7.24 7.61 5.14
CA PHE A 80 6.40 6.96 4.13
C PHE A 80 5.23 7.88 3.72
N ILE A 81 4.91 7.90 2.43
CA ILE A 81 3.65 8.48 1.92
C ILE A 81 2.55 7.43 2.00
N SER A 82 2.87 6.20 1.59
CA SER A 82 2.00 5.02 1.72
C SER A 82 2.81 3.74 1.60
N VAL A 83 2.38 2.67 2.26
CA VAL A 83 2.87 1.31 2.01
C VAL A 83 1.74 0.45 1.46
N THR A 84 2.02 -0.29 0.40
CA THR A 84 1.13 -1.29 -0.20
C THR A 84 1.79 -2.66 -0.04
N ALA A 85 1.11 -3.60 0.60
CA ALA A 85 1.63 -4.93 0.84
C ALA A 85 0.69 -6.00 0.29
N THR A 86 1.28 -7.05 -0.27
CA THR A 86 0.56 -8.22 -0.80
C THR A 86 0.81 -9.40 0.11
N TYR A 87 -0.27 -10.02 0.56
CA TYR A 87 -0.29 -11.14 1.49
C TYR A 87 -0.97 -12.35 0.86
N ALA A 88 -0.54 -13.56 1.18
CA ALA A 88 -1.35 -14.76 1.01
C ALA A 88 -2.22 -14.94 2.26
N ASP A 89 -3.53 -15.09 2.08
CA ASP A 89 -4.40 -15.60 3.14
C ASP A 89 -4.16 -17.09 3.41
N GLU A 90 -4.80 -17.66 4.43
CA GLU A 90 -4.63 -19.07 4.80
C GLU A 90 -4.99 -20.06 3.67
N THR A 91 -5.77 -19.61 2.67
CA THR A 91 -6.11 -20.42 1.49
C THR A 91 -5.07 -20.31 0.37
N GLY A 92 -4.06 -19.45 0.54
CA GLY A 92 -3.05 -19.11 -0.46
C GLY A 92 -3.51 -18.06 -1.47
N THR A 93 -4.64 -17.38 -1.23
CA THR A 93 -5.14 -16.33 -2.13
C THR A 93 -4.45 -15.01 -1.83
N GLU A 94 -3.93 -14.34 -2.86
CA GLU A 94 -3.27 -13.04 -2.72
C GLU A 94 -4.27 -11.93 -2.38
N ARG A 95 -3.91 -11.10 -1.41
CA ARG A 95 -4.68 -9.98 -0.87
C ARG A 95 -3.77 -8.77 -0.74
N THR A 96 -4.20 -7.65 -1.30
CA THR A 96 -3.50 -6.37 -1.15
C THR A 96 -4.07 -5.60 0.04
N ARG A 97 -3.18 -4.99 0.81
CA ARG A 97 -3.49 -4.14 1.96
C ARG A 97 -2.67 -2.86 1.89
N THR A 98 -3.23 -1.77 2.39
CA THR A 98 -2.55 -0.47 2.36
C THR A 98 -2.52 0.17 3.73
N THR A 99 -1.55 1.04 3.98
CA THR A 99 -1.53 1.87 5.19
C THR A 99 -2.68 2.88 5.25
N GLY A 100 -3.39 3.13 4.15
CA GLY A 100 -4.52 4.05 4.13
C GLY A 100 -5.84 3.41 4.58
N ASP A 101 -6.04 2.13 4.24
CA ASP A 101 -7.29 1.41 4.50
C ASP A 101 -7.19 0.42 5.67
N ASP A 102 -6.01 -0.20 5.84
CA ASP A 102 -5.81 -1.34 6.73
C ASP A 102 -4.73 -1.07 7.79
N GLY A 103 -4.28 0.18 7.94
CA GLY A 103 -3.14 0.49 8.77
C GLY A 103 -2.95 1.98 9.04
N GLY A 104 -1.69 2.37 9.21
CA GLY A 104 -1.35 3.76 9.46
C GLY A 104 0.14 4.04 9.35
N ILE A 105 0.46 5.33 9.24
CA ILE A 105 1.82 5.85 9.25
C ILE A 105 2.05 6.47 10.63
N VAL A 106 3.15 6.11 11.28
CA VAL A 106 3.47 6.59 12.62
C VAL A 106 4.24 7.90 12.48
N GLU A 107 3.58 9.00 12.83
CA GLU A 107 4.15 10.34 12.80
C GLU A 107 5.05 10.59 14.04
N GLY A 108 6.28 11.07 13.84
CA GLY A 108 7.17 11.44 14.93
C GLY A 108 8.62 11.70 14.52
N SER A 109 9.41 12.32 15.40
CA SER A 109 10.86 12.45 15.23
C SER A 109 11.56 11.15 15.63
N GLY A 110 11.77 10.24 14.68
CA GLY A 110 12.42 8.94 14.89
C GLY A 110 12.51 8.13 13.61
N ASP A 111 12.83 6.83 13.73
CA ASP A 111 12.77 5.89 12.60
C ASP A 111 11.37 5.95 11.99
N ASN A 112 11.31 6.28 10.70
CA ASN A 112 10.10 6.35 9.90
C ASN A 112 9.41 4.99 9.89
N LYS A 113 8.21 4.89 10.49
CA LYS A 113 7.47 3.63 10.65
C LYS A 113 6.08 3.72 10.07
N ALA A 114 5.64 2.59 9.53
CA ALA A 114 4.27 2.37 9.10
C ALA A 114 3.83 0.98 9.55
N TYR A 115 2.52 0.79 9.71
CA TYR A 115 1.95 -0.50 10.05
C TYR A 115 0.75 -0.85 9.19
N ILE A 116 0.52 -2.15 9.03
CA ILE A 116 -0.65 -2.73 8.36
C ILE A 116 -1.18 -3.85 9.25
N ILE A 117 -2.50 -3.95 9.37
CA ILE A 117 -3.21 -4.97 10.14
C ILE A 117 -3.86 -5.93 9.16
N THR A 118 -3.74 -7.23 9.43
CA THR A 118 -4.37 -8.29 8.65
C THR A 118 -5.05 -9.28 9.57
N PRO A 119 -5.99 -10.11 9.07
CA PRO A 119 -6.38 -11.31 9.82
C PRO A 119 -5.17 -12.19 10.13
N ALA A 120 -5.25 -12.95 11.22
CA ALA A 120 -4.19 -13.82 11.67
C ALA A 120 -3.87 -14.94 10.68
N GLY A 121 -2.60 -15.35 10.62
CA GLY A 121 -2.14 -16.48 9.82
C GLY A 121 -1.81 -16.13 8.36
N TRP A 122 -1.77 -14.85 8.02
CA TRP A 122 -1.40 -14.42 6.66
C TRP A 122 0.12 -14.41 6.47
N THR A 123 0.56 -14.63 5.24
CA THR A 123 1.99 -14.58 4.87
C THR A 123 2.23 -13.36 3.99
N LEU A 124 3.16 -12.48 4.37
CA LEU A 124 3.61 -11.37 3.53
C LEU A 124 4.40 -11.92 2.35
N LEU A 125 3.95 -11.64 1.13
CA LEU A 125 4.58 -12.09 -0.12
C LEU A 125 5.40 -11.01 -0.79
N ASP A 126 4.92 -9.77 -0.76
CA ASP A 126 5.61 -8.62 -1.33
C ASP A 126 5.13 -7.31 -0.69
N ALA A 127 5.91 -6.25 -0.80
CA ALA A 127 5.47 -4.92 -0.43
C ALA A 127 6.27 -3.84 -1.16
N ASP A 128 5.60 -2.73 -1.46
CA ASP A 128 6.16 -1.52 -2.02
C ASP A 128 5.71 -0.30 -1.20
N ALA A 129 6.51 0.77 -1.26
CA ALA A 129 6.23 1.99 -0.54
C ALA A 129 6.51 3.21 -1.40
N LEU A 130 5.63 4.20 -1.30
CA LEU A 130 5.80 5.50 -1.93
C LEU A 130 6.49 6.45 -0.95
N VAL A 131 7.58 7.07 -1.37
CA VAL A 131 8.42 7.97 -0.55
C VAL A 131 8.89 9.16 -1.37
N ASN A 132 9.30 10.25 -0.72
CA ASN A 132 9.85 11.44 -1.40
C ASN A 132 11.37 11.32 -1.54
N ASP A 133 11.88 11.56 -2.74
CA ASP A 133 13.31 11.72 -3.06
C ASP A 133 14.24 10.68 -2.41
N PRO A 134 13.99 9.36 -2.57
CA PRO A 134 14.89 8.34 -2.03
C PRO A 134 16.22 8.27 -2.82
N ASP A 135 17.24 7.69 -2.20
CA ASP A 135 18.49 7.32 -2.87
C ASP A 135 18.26 6.23 -3.94
N GLU A 136 19.19 6.12 -4.89
CA GLU A 136 19.19 5.02 -5.86
C GLU A 136 19.26 3.66 -5.12
N ASP A 137 18.46 2.68 -5.58
CA ASP A 137 18.34 1.34 -4.99
C ASP A 137 17.85 1.31 -3.52
N ALA A 138 17.19 2.38 -3.06
CA ALA A 138 16.56 2.41 -1.75
C ALA A 138 15.54 1.28 -1.55
N PHE A 139 15.50 0.76 -0.33
CA PHE A 139 14.55 -0.25 0.11
C PHE A 139 14.14 0.01 1.56
N PHE A 140 13.01 -0.58 1.95
CA PHE A 140 12.53 -0.56 3.33
C PHE A 140 12.48 -1.97 3.90
N ASN A 141 12.32 -2.09 5.22
CA ASN A 141 12.37 -3.39 5.89
C ASN A 141 11.11 -3.66 6.71
N LEU A 142 10.76 -4.93 6.85
CA LEU A 142 9.86 -5.39 7.90
C LEU A 142 10.69 -5.56 9.18
N THR A 143 10.35 -4.84 10.25
CA THR A 143 11.09 -4.93 11.51
C THR A 143 10.62 -6.09 12.37
N HIS A 144 9.31 -6.22 12.50
CA HIS A 144 8.66 -7.28 13.24
C HIS A 144 7.20 -7.37 12.79
N ALA A 145 6.60 -8.49 13.11
CA ALA A 145 5.16 -8.67 13.10
C ALA A 145 4.70 -9.16 14.47
N CYS A 146 3.44 -8.93 14.76
CA CYS A 146 2.72 -9.35 15.94
C CYS A 146 1.70 -10.37 15.50
N ALA A 147 1.95 -11.64 15.82
CA ALA A 147 1.04 -12.71 15.47
C ALA A 147 -0.22 -12.66 16.35
N GLY A 148 -1.38 -12.58 15.71
CA GLY A 148 -2.65 -12.94 16.32
C GLY A 148 -2.74 -14.46 16.48
N THR A 149 -3.74 -14.89 17.24
CA THR A 149 -4.17 -16.29 17.29
C THR A 149 -5.32 -16.45 16.30
N PRO A 150 -5.14 -17.18 15.17
CA PRO A 150 -6.25 -17.51 14.28
C PRO A 150 -7.31 -18.23 15.10
N GLY A 151 -8.56 -17.77 15.01
CA GLY A 151 -9.62 -18.11 15.95
C GLY A 151 -9.70 -19.58 16.33
N GLU A 152 -9.11 -19.93 17.47
CA GLU A 152 -9.85 -20.69 18.45
C GLU A 152 -10.82 -19.68 19.08
N GLU A 153 -12.12 -20.02 19.07
CA GLU A 153 -13.10 -19.35 19.93
C GLU A 153 -12.45 -19.06 21.28
N PRO A 154 -12.69 -17.91 21.94
CA PRO A 154 -12.04 -17.60 23.20
C PRO A 154 -12.26 -18.79 24.13
N SER A 155 -11.22 -19.60 24.33
CA SER A 155 -11.23 -20.66 25.32
C SER A 155 -11.25 -19.92 26.63
N SER A 156 -12.45 -19.64 27.11
CA SER A 156 -12.72 -19.24 28.47
C SER A 156 -11.95 -20.21 29.37
N PRO A 157 -10.93 -19.78 30.12
CA PRO A 157 -10.56 -20.50 31.31
C PRO A 157 -11.55 -20.00 32.37
N GLY A 158 -12.77 -20.52 32.30
CA GLY A 158 -13.51 -20.76 33.51
C GLY A 158 -12.69 -21.75 34.31
N GLU A 159 -11.70 -21.27 35.06
CA GLU A 159 -11.12 -22.00 36.16
C GLU A 159 -12.28 -22.29 37.13
N GLU A 160 -12.91 -23.44 36.97
CA GLU A 160 -13.57 -24.10 38.08
C GLU A 160 -12.45 -24.69 38.95
N PRO A 161 -12.16 -24.16 40.16
CA PRO A 161 -11.42 -24.92 41.12
C PRO A 161 -12.34 -26.06 41.59
N SER A 162 -12.12 -27.25 41.01
CA SER A 162 -12.48 -28.50 41.66
C SER A 162 -11.84 -28.50 43.05
N SER A 163 -12.68 -28.55 44.09
CA SER A 163 -12.23 -28.94 45.43
C SER A 163 -13.26 -29.87 46.09
N PRO A 164 -12.78 -30.80 46.92
CA PRO A 164 -13.41 -32.09 47.14
C PRO A 164 -14.48 -32.07 48.24
N THR A 165 -15.35 -33.06 48.14
CA THR A 165 -16.15 -33.72 49.19
C THR A 165 -16.10 -33.12 50.59
N GLU A 166 -17.23 -32.59 51.05
CA GLU A 166 -17.64 -32.68 52.45
C GLU A 166 -19.07 -33.22 52.50
N GLU A 167 -19.23 -34.29 53.27
CA GLU A 167 -20.39 -35.11 53.48
C GLU A 167 -21.40 -34.37 54.40
N SER A 168 -22.65 -34.14 53.96
CA SER A 168 -23.76 -33.98 54.90
C SER A 168 -25.15 -34.08 54.24
N SER A 169 -25.86 -35.14 54.63
CA SER A 169 -27.30 -35.21 54.94
C SER A 169 -28.38 -34.92 53.87
N SER A 170 -29.03 -36.02 53.46
CA SER A 170 -30.44 -36.19 53.00
C SER A 170 -31.47 -35.46 53.92
N PRO A 171 -32.79 -35.27 53.60
CA PRO A 171 -33.62 -35.99 52.59
C PRO A 171 -34.75 -35.20 51.86
N GLY A 172 -35.40 -35.89 50.91
CA GLY A 172 -36.75 -35.57 50.35
C GLY A 172 -36.68 -34.82 49.01
N GLU A 173 -37.55 -35.00 48.02
CA GLU A 173 -38.76 -35.78 47.86
C GLU A 173 -39.10 -35.80 46.34
N GLU A 174 -40.11 -36.58 45.96
CA GLU A 174 -40.57 -37.00 44.63
C GLU A 174 -40.75 -35.91 43.53
N SER A 175 -40.46 -36.25 42.26
CA SER A 175 -41.48 -36.30 41.18
C SER A 175 -40.92 -36.61 39.79
N SER A 176 -41.43 -37.70 39.23
CA SER A 176 -41.61 -38.08 37.81
C SER A 176 -42.26 -36.94 37.00
N VAL A 177 -42.12 -36.72 35.69
CA VAL A 177 -42.43 -37.55 34.48
C VAL A 177 -41.99 -36.74 33.19
N PRO A 178 -42.18 -37.20 31.92
CA PRO A 178 -41.18 -37.06 30.84
C PRO A 178 -41.67 -36.37 29.52
N GLY A 179 -40.78 -36.31 28.52
CA GLY A 179 -41.09 -36.25 27.08
C GLY A 179 -41.37 -34.85 26.51
N GLU A 180 -41.22 -34.55 25.21
CA GLU A 180 -40.77 -35.26 24.00
C GLU A 180 -40.59 -34.17 22.90
N GLU A 181 -39.74 -34.46 21.92
CA GLU A 181 -39.76 -34.06 20.49
C GLU A 181 -40.22 -32.65 20.03
N SER A 182 -39.43 -32.01 19.14
CA SER A 182 -39.77 -31.92 17.71
C SER A 182 -38.88 -30.99 16.85
N THR A 183 -38.35 -31.61 15.79
CA THR A 183 -38.26 -31.15 14.38
C THR A 183 -37.40 -29.93 13.98
N SER A 184 -36.20 -30.28 13.50
CA SER A 184 -35.43 -29.91 12.28
C SER A 184 -36.14 -29.16 11.10
N PRO A 185 -35.43 -28.84 9.99
CA PRO A 185 -34.89 -27.52 9.59
C PRO A 185 -35.61 -26.97 8.33
N THR A 186 -35.29 -25.77 7.84
CA THR A 186 -35.41 -25.35 6.40
C THR A 186 -35.13 -23.86 6.27
N GLY A 187 -34.29 -23.44 5.31
CA GLY A 187 -34.24 -22.03 4.92
C GLY A 187 -33.06 -21.56 4.08
N THR A 188 -32.68 -22.30 3.05
CA THR A 188 -31.76 -21.85 1.98
C THR A 188 -32.29 -20.59 1.30
N THR A 189 -31.59 -19.45 1.40
CA THR A 189 -31.71 -18.34 0.45
C THR A 189 -30.38 -17.58 0.31
N LEU A 190 -29.60 -17.93 -0.72
CA LEU A 190 -28.65 -17.00 -1.34
C LEU A 190 -29.40 -16.17 -2.40
N PRO A 191 -29.26 -14.83 -2.45
CA PRO A 191 -29.38 -14.08 -3.70
C PRO A 191 -28.01 -14.05 -4.39
N THR A 192 -27.85 -14.74 -5.51
CA THR A 192 -28.08 -14.23 -6.88
C THR A 192 -26.99 -13.25 -7.35
N THR A 193 -26.10 -13.84 -8.13
CA THR A 193 -25.18 -13.34 -9.15
C THR A 193 -25.53 -12.02 -9.86
N GLY A 194 -24.48 -11.24 -10.13
CA GLY A 194 -24.21 -10.77 -11.49
C GLY A 194 -24.46 -9.29 -11.78
N THR A 195 -23.47 -8.43 -11.50
CA THR A 195 -23.36 -7.12 -12.16
C THR A 195 -22.38 -7.21 -13.34
N PRO A 196 -22.83 -6.98 -14.59
CA PRO A 196 -21.96 -7.06 -15.76
C PRO A 196 -21.00 -5.87 -15.85
N LEU A 197 -19.71 -6.18 -15.80
CA LEU A 197 -18.58 -5.28 -16.03
C LEU A 197 -18.58 -4.83 -17.50
N THR A 198 -19.27 -3.71 -17.80
CA THR A 198 -19.42 -3.22 -19.18
C THR A 198 -19.37 -1.69 -19.26
N ILE A 199 -18.21 -1.08 -18.93
CA ILE A 199 -17.83 0.28 -19.38
C ILE A 199 -16.27 0.29 -19.53
N ALA A 200 -15.66 -0.27 -20.58
CA ALA A 200 -15.42 0.33 -21.91
C ALA A 200 -14.79 1.76 -21.82
N ILE A 201 -13.46 1.89 -21.73
CA ILE A 201 -12.50 2.03 -22.85
C ILE A 201 -12.92 3.11 -23.87
N VAL A 202 -12.62 4.39 -23.60
CA VAL A 202 -12.59 5.47 -24.61
C VAL A 202 -11.53 6.52 -24.24
N SER A 203 -10.26 6.31 -24.62
CA SER A 203 -9.22 7.35 -24.48
C SER A 203 -7.95 7.15 -25.34
N ALA A 204 -8.03 6.46 -26.49
CA ALA A 204 -6.84 6.21 -27.33
C ALA A 204 -6.69 7.14 -28.56
N ALA A 205 -7.70 7.94 -28.94
CA ALA A 205 -7.66 8.71 -30.19
C ALA A 205 -7.04 10.12 -30.08
N ALA A 206 -6.89 10.67 -28.87
CA ALA A 206 -6.43 12.06 -28.68
C ALA A 206 -4.90 12.22 -28.77
N LEU A 207 -4.11 11.19 -28.41
CA LEU A 207 -2.64 11.28 -28.37
C LEU A 207 -1.97 11.28 -29.76
N ALA A 208 -2.60 10.66 -30.76
CA ALA A 208 -2.02 10.54 -32.11
C ALA A 208 -1.93 11.90 -32.84
N ALA A 209 -2.90 12.81 -32.64
CA ALA A 209 -2.91 14.11 -33.28
C ALA A 209 -1.85 15.07 -32.70
N ALA A 210 -1.61 15.01 -31.38
CA ALA A 210 -0.60 15.81 -30.71
C ALA A 210 0.84 15.39 -31.12
N GLY A 211 1.08 14.08 -31.25
CA GLY A 211 2.36 13.55 -31.71
C GLY A 211 2.72 13.98 -33.15
N ALA A 212 1.74 13.97 -34.06
CA ALA A 212 1.96 14.39 -35.45
C ALA A 212 2.31 15.89 -35.56
N ALA A 213 1.66 16.75 -34.77
CA ALA A 213 1.95 18.18 -34.75
C ALA A 213 3.38 18.46 -34.23
N LEU A 214 3.79 17.81 -33.15
CA LEU A 214 5.14 17.93 -32.59
C LEU A 214 6.21 17.40 -33.56
N PHE A 215 5.96 16.27 -34.22
CA PHE A 215 6.89 15.69 -35.19
C PHE A 215 7.08 16.59 -36.42
N LEU A 216 6.01 17.20 -36.94
CA LEU A 216 6.10 18.13 -38.07
C LEU A 216 6.83 19.43 -37.69
N VAL A 217 6.66 19.94 -36.47
CA VAL A 217 7.41 21.11 -35.98
C VAL A 217 8.89 20.77 -35.81
N GLN A 218 9.24 19.60 -35.28
CA GLN A 218 10.64 19.18 -35.16
C GLN A 218 11.30 18.96 -36.53
N ARG A 219 10.58 18.40 -37.50
CA ARG A 219 11.09 18.21 -38.86
C ARG A 219 11.42 19.55 -39.52
N ARG A 220 10.54 20.55 -39.42
CA ARG A 220 10.79 21.90 -39.97
C ARG A 220 11.99 22.60 -39.32
N ARG A 221 12.31 22.27 -38.06
CA ARG A 221 13.48 22.83 -37.37
C ARG A 221 14.81 22.23 -37.86
N ARG A 222 14.82 20.96 -38.29
CA ARG A 222 16.04 20.34 -38.85
C ARG A 222 16.41 20.91 -40.21
N GLU A 223 15.41 21.24 -41.03
CA GLU A 223 15.63 21.89 -42.34
C GLU A 223 16.18 23.33 -42.22
N ALA A 224 16.11 23.95 -41.02
CA ALA A 224 16.59 25.30 -40.77
C ALA A 224 18.00 25.37 -40.17
N GLN A 225 18.66 24.24 -39.90
CA GLN A 225 20.05 24.17 -39.40
C GLN A 225 21.08 23.82 -40.48
N ASP A 226 20.66 23.59 -41.73
CA ASP A 226 21.55 23.33 -42.88
C ASP A 226 21.72 24.59 -43.77
N TRP A 227 22.09 25.74 -43.17
CA TRP A 227 22.57 26.92 -43.91
C TRP A 227 23.74 27.61 -43.20
#